data_AF-A0A3M1P9Z0-F1
#
_entry.id   AF-A0A3M1P9Z0-F1
#
_cell.length_a   1.000
_cell.length_b   1.000
_cell.length_c   1.000
_cell.angle_alpha   90.00
_cell.angle_beta   90.00
_cell.angle_gamma   90.00
#
_symmetry.space_group_name_H-M   'P 1'
#
loop_
_entity.id
_entity.type
_entity.pdbx_description
1 polymer ?
#
loop_
_entity_poly.entity_id
_entity_poly.type
_entity_poly.pdbx_seq_one_letter_code
_entity_poly.pdbx_strand_id
1 'polypeptide(L)'
;MPQHIGSDESRRTSALAGVLTSPVTPVEFIDRPLDISYVLDTLGELAETDAGLAGRMDLQQVAVLGHSFGGYTALALAGASLNTGALFQQECARPQARLDVSLVLQCSASRLPPYTYTLRDPRVRAAIAVSPLTNPVFGPEGMGQIRVPVMIMSGSNDFIASAVEQQIHPFLWLNTPAQYLAVMVPSSHTFADNTPSSGAALDTVSLLLSGPSPRLGQEYVRELSLAFLQTHLNNQPAYEAFLTAAYAESISEEPLDLKLVRSLSAEQFEQAFGGPPPTPFVPEVTTRLPGDRPGSVQAAIAESGVLRAAVQPNSPPFGIINGAGELSGYCVDLLNGLTEQLQAQVGRPIRLDLRPADLANRYSLVQTGEVQIECGPNTLRPDLEGVLFSAPFFLTGVQLLAETDAASQFNPSGTLAGARIGVLRDTVSEQVIRQRYPAAQIIALRGESARTVGFQSLRSGAIDLFAGDGVLLLGEALQAGNALSAAGYTLLPPEPLSCDPYGMLLPATDSSWRDTVNTFLSSQTARQVSDRWFTQDLRPYLFLTLDRCVAE
;
A
#
# COMPACT_ATOMS: atom_id res chain seq x y z
N MET A 1 -10.81 16.24 -15.79
CA MET A 1 -10.06 15.03 -15.40
C MET A 1 -10.96 14.20 -14.50
N PRO A 2 -10.89 12.86 -14.52
CA PRO A 2 -11.59 12.05 -13.54
C PRO A 2 -11.19 12.51 -12.14
N GLN A 3 -12.18 12.62 -11.25
CA GLN A 3 -11.91 12.76 -9.82
C GLN A 3 -11.70 11.36 -9.25
N HIS A 4 -10.71 11.23 -8.38
CA HIS A 4 -10.39 9.97 -7.70
C HIS A 4 -10.90 10.07 -6.26
N ILE A 5 -11.79 9.16 -5.88
CA ILE A 5 -12.44 9.17 -4.56
C ILE A 5 -11.39 8.78 -3.52
N GLY A 6 -10.90 9.78 -2.76
CA GLY A 6 -9.76 9.57 -1.86
C GLY A 6 -8.60 10.53 -2.10
N SER A 7 -8.61 11.28 -3.21
CA SER A 7 -7.74 12.44 -3.44
C SER A 7 -8.45 13.59 -4.18
N ASP A 8 -9.78 13.58 -4.20
CA ASP A 8 -10.62 14.61 -4.79
C ASP A 8 -10.57 15.95 -4.04
N GLU A 9 -11.22 16.95 -4.63
CA GLU A 9 -11.29 18.31 -4.10
C GLU A 9 -11.99 18.37 -2.72
N SER A 10 -13.02 17.55 -2.50
CA SER A 10 -13.73 17.47 -1.21
C SER A 10 -12.82 16.96 -0.10
N ARG A 11 -11.98 15.96 -0.39
CA ARG A 11 -11.01 15.45 0.59
C ARG A 11 -9.93 16.48 0.88
N ARG A 12 -9.35 17.09 -0.16
CA ARG A 12 -8.32 18.14 -0.01
C ARG A 12 -8.83 19.30 0.84
N THR A 13 -10.04 19.79 0.56
CA THR A 13 -10.66 20.88 1.33
C THR A 13 -10.95 20.45 2.77
N SER A 14 -11.38 19.22 3.00
CA SER A 14 -11.59 18.67 4.35
C SER A 14 -10.30 18.53 5.14
N ALA A 15 -9.20 18.10 4.51
CA ALA A 15 -7.88 18.03 5.13
C ALA A 15 -7.33 19.43 5.47
N LEU A 16 -7.48 20.40 4.56
CA LEU A 16 -7.11 21.80 4.81
C LEU A 16 -7.94 22.44 5.94
N ALA A 17 -9.19 22.02 6.11
CA ALA A 17 -10.05 22.42 7.22
C ALA A 17 -9.72 21.71 8.55
N GLY A 18 -8.74 20.79 8.56
CA GLY A 18 -8.36 20.01 9.73
C GLY A 18 -9.37 18.92 10.13
N VAL A 19 -10.34 18.63 9.25
CA VAL A 19 -11.34 17.56 9.47
C VAL A 19 -10.73 16.19 9.21
N LEU A 20 -9.79 16.11 8.26
CA LEU A 20 -9.04 14.89 7.94
C LEU A 20 -7.54 15.11 8.19
N THR A 21 -6.85 14.05 8.57
CA THR A 21 -5.41 14.09 8.87
C THR A 21 -4.52 14.08 7.61
N SER A 22 -5.07 13.71 6.45
CA SER A 22 -4.34 13.63 5.17
C SER A 22 -5.21 14.03 3.97
N PRO A 23 -4.67 14.80 3.00
CA PRO A 23 -5.38 15.15 1.76
C PRO A 23 -5.52 13.97 0.78
N VAL A 24 -4.85 12.84 1.04
CA VAL A 24 -4.85 11.63 0.18
C VAL A 24 -4.97 10.38 1.05
N THR A 25 -5.82 9.41 0.66
CA THR A 25 -5.82 8.07 1.25
C THR A 25 -4.68 7.22 0.67
N PRO A 26 -3.96 6.43 1.48
CA PRO A 26 -3.05 5.39 1.02
C PRO A 26 -3.57 4.50 -0.12
N VAL A 27 -4.88 4.19 -0.16
CA VAL A 27 -5.45 3.39 -1.27
C VAL A 27 -5.31 4.07 -2.63
N GLU A 28 -5.14 5.40 -2.70
CA GLU A 28 -5.01 6.13 -3.97
C GLU A 28 -3.75 5.75 -4.75
N PHE A 29 -2.75 5.19 -4.09
CA PHE A 29 -1.61 4.61 -4.78
C PHE A 29 -2.00 3.37 -5.60
N ILE A 30 -3.17 2.79 -5.34
CA ILE A 30 -3.75 1.64 -6.03
C ILE A 30 -4.91 2.09 -6.92
N ASP A 31 -5.85 2.85 -6.36
CA ASP A 31 -7.09 3.20 -7.04
C ASP A 31 -6.89 4.17 -8.19
N ARG A 32 -5.94 5.12 -8.12
CA ARG A 32 -5.74 6.06 -9.22
C ARG A 32 -5.36 5.37 -10.54
N PRO A 33 -4.39 4.43 -10.57
CA PRO A 33 -4.15 3.59 -11.74
C PRO A 33 -5.37 2.77 -12.17
N LEU A 34 -6.09 2.17 -11.22
CA LEU A 34 -7.23 1.31 -11.51
C LEU A 34 -8.43 2.10 -12.04
N ASP A 35 -8.67 3.32 -11.58
CA ASP A 35 -9.70 4.23 -12.07
C ASP A 35 -9.47 4.57 -13.55
N ILE A 36 -8.22 4.81 -13.95
CA ILE A 36 -7.90 5.03 -15.37
C ILE A 36 -8.18 3.75 -16.17
N SER A 37 -7.81 2.58 -15.65
CA SER A 37 -8.09 1.30 -16.30
C SER A 37 -9.60 1.06 -16.45
N TYR A 38 -10.38 1.39 -15.41
CA TYR A 38 -11.84 1.33 -15.41
C TYR A 38 -12.46 2.30 -16.41
N VAL A 39 -11.94 3.53 -16.53
CA VAL A 39 -12.37 4.48 -17.55
C VAL A 39 -12.12 3.93 -18.96
N LEU A 40 -10.95 3.32 -19.20
CA LEU A 40 -10.65 2.70 -20.49
C LEU A 40 -11.56 1.50 -20.80
N ASP A 41 -11.91 0.68 -19.81
CA ASP A 41 -12.88 -0.41 -19.96
C ASP A 41 -14.26 0.14 -20.32
N THR A 42 -14.73 1.14 -19.56
CA THR A 42 -16.02 1.80 -19.79
C THR A 42 -16.10 2.45 -21.16
N LEU A 43 -15.02 3.12 -21.61
CA LEU A 43 -14.95 3.68 -22.96
C LEU A 43 -15.02 2.59 -24.05
N GLY A 44 -14.47 1.41 -23.78
CA GLY A 44 -14.59 0.24 -24.65
C GLY A 44 -16.04 -0.22 -24.80
N GLU A 45 -16.72 -0.43 -23.68
CA GLU A 45 -18.13 -0.82 -23.65
C GLU A 45 -19.05 0.22 -24.30
N LEU A 46 -18.79 1.50 -24.04
CA LEU A 46 -19.54 2.60 -24.68
C LEU A 46 -19.27 2.68 -26.18
N ALA A 47 -18.05 2.40 -26.64
CA ALA A 47 -17.74 2.40 -28.07
C ALA A 47 -18.48 1.29 -28.86
N GLU A 48 -18.92 0.23 -28.19
CA GLU A 48 -19.75 -0.83 -28.80
C GLU A 48 -21.22 -0.43 -28.97
N THR A 49 -21.72 0.47 -28.11
CA THR A 49 -23.15 0.80 -28.02
C THR A 49 -23.49 2.23 -28.48
N ASP A 50 -22.54 3.16 -28.39
CA ASP A 50 -22.68 4.55 -28.80
C ASP A 50 -22.07 4.78 -30.19
N ALA A 51 -22.94 5.04 -31.17
CA ALA A 51 -22.55 5.31 -32.56
C ALA A 51 -21.65 6.56 -32.72
N GLY A 52 -21.68 7.49 -31.76
CA GLY A 52 -20.80 8.65 -31.72
C GLY A 52 -19.36 8.33 -31.31
N LEU A 53 -19.14 7.21 -30.62
CA LEU A 53 -17.83 6.75 -30.14
C LEU A 53 -17.26 5.60 -30.97
N ALA A 54 -18.13 4.83 -31.63
CA ALA A 54 -17.74 3.71 -32.49
C ALA A 54 -16.67 4.11 -33.53
N GLY A 55 -15.52 3.43 -33.50
CA GLY A 55 -14.41 3.67 -34.43
C GLY A 55 -13.66 5.00 -34.26
N ARG A 56 -13.88 5.72 -33.16
CA ARG A 56 -13.21 7.03 -32.89
C ARG A 56 -11.99 6.93 -31.98
N MET A 57 -11.75 5.77 -31.38
CA MET A 57 -10.72 5.55 -30.36
C MET A 57 -9.95 4.25 -30.65
N ASP A 58 -8.64 4.27 -30.44
CA ASP A 58 -7.80 3.08 -30.41
C ASP A 58 -7.42 2.76 -28.95
N LEU A 59 -8.23 1.92 -28.30
CA LEU A 59 -8.02 1.54 -26.91
C LEU A 59 -6.92 0.47 -26.75
N GLN A 60 -6.28 0.01 -27.83
CA GLN A 60 -5.13 -0.92 -27.75
C GLN A 60 -3.79 -0.19 -27.74
N GLN A 61 -3.81 1.12 -28.06
CA GLN A 61 -2.65 1.99 -28.11
C GLN A 61 -2.91 3.29 -27.36
N VAL A 62 -2.89 3.21 -26.04
CA VAL A 62 -3.12 4.35 -25.14
C VAL A 62 -1.79 4.91 -24.65
N ALA A 63 -1.70 6.23 -24.54
CA ALA A 63 -0.65 6.88 -23.75
C ALA A 63 -1.26 7.60 -22.56
N VAL A 64 -0.52 7.62 -21.45
CA VAL A 64 -0.94 8.32 -20.23
C VAL A 64 0.03 9.45 -19.95
N LEU A 65 -0.50 10.65 -19.73
CA LEU A 65 0.24 11.81 -19.28
C LEU A 65 -0.29 12.19 -17.91
N GLY A 66 0.61 12.38 -16.95
CA GLY A 66 0.22 12.82 -15.61
C GLY A 66 1.24 13.77 -14.98
N HIS A 67 0.72 14.67 -14.14
CA HIS A 67 1.51 15.65 -13.38
C HIS A 67 1.49 15.31 -11.89
N SER A 68 2.62 15.45 -11.19
CA SER A 68 2.73 15.21 -9.75
C SER A 68 2.28 13.80 -9.36
N PHE A 69 1.24 13.66 -8.54
CA PHE A 69 0.64 12.35 -8.22
C PHE A 69 -0.05 11.69 -9.42
N GLY A 70 -0.45 12.46 -10.43
CA GLY A 70 -0.80 11.94 -11.75
C GLY A 70 0.42 11.37 -12.50
N GLY A 71 1.61 11.94 -12.30
CA GLY A 71 2.86 11.40 -12.86
C GLY A 71 3.22 10.03 -12.25
N TYR A 72 3.01 9.87 -10.94
CA TYR A 72 3.00 8.56 -10.28
C TYR A 72 2.02 7.61 -10.96
N THR A 73 0.78 8.06 -11.18
CA THR A 73 -0.30 7.26 -11.79
C THR A 73 0.10 6.77 -13.20
N ALA A 74 0.68 7.65 -14.01
CA ALA A 74 1.16 7.32 -15.36
C ALA A 74 2.28 6.27 -15.34
N LEU A 75 3.23 6.37 -14.41
CA LEU A 75 4.32 5.41 -14.26
C LEU A 75 3.84 4.05 -13.72
N ALA A 76 2.89 4.05 -12.77
CA ALA A 76 2.27 2.82 -12.28
C ALA A 76 1.54 2.06 -13.41
N LEU A 77 0.74 2.77 -14.21
CA LEU A 77 0.07 2.21 -15.39
C LEU A 77 1.04 1.70 -16.45
N ALA A 78 2.20 2.35 -16.59
CA ALA A 78 3.29 1.92 -17.48
C ALA A 78 4.04 0.67 -16.97
N GLY A 79 3.87 0.30 -15.69
CA GLY A 79 4.42 -0.92 -15.10
C GLY A 79 5.36 -0.73 -13.92
N ALA A 80 5.50 0.48 -13.36
CA ALA A 80 6.21 0.64 -12.10
C ALA A 80 5.43 -0.03 -10.96
N SER A 81 6.06 -0.96 -10.24
CA SER A 81 5.42 -1.63 -9.10
C SER A 81 5.67 -0.89 -7.80
N LEU A 82 4.68 -0.89 -6.90
CA LEU A 82 4.82 -0.35 -5.55
C LEU A 82 5.94 -1.05 -4.75
N ASN A 83 6.75 -0.24 -4.06
CA ASN A 83 7.74 -0.68 -3.10
C ASN A 83 7.10 -0.85 -1.73
N THR A 84 6.96 -2.10 -1.29
CA THR A 84 6.49 -2.46 0.06
C THR A 84 7.61 -3.06 0.92
N GLY A 85 8.87 -2.91 0.50
CA GLY A 85 10.03 -3.53 1.15
C GLY A 85 10.54 -2.81 2.40
N ALA A 86 11.48 -3.47 3.09
CA ALA A 86 12.13 -2.95 4.30
C ALA A 86 12.71 -1.54 4.12
N LEU A 87 13.26 -1.24 2.94
CA LEU A 87 13.85 0.06 2.64
C LEU A 87 12.80 1.19 2.65
N PHE A 88 11.64 0.96 2.03
CA PHE A 88 10.53 1.92 2.04
C PHE A 88 10.05 2.20 3.46
N GLN A 89 9.87 1.13 4.26
CA GLN A 89 9.47 1.24 5.66
C GLN A 89 10.53 1.96 6.50
N GLN A 90 11.82 1.69 6.26
CA GLN A 90 12.92 2.34 6.94
C GLN A 90 12.97 3.84 6.61
N GLU A 91 12.80 4.23 5.34
CA GLU A 91 12.75 5.64 4.95
C GLU A 91 11.57 6.37 5.60
N CYS A 92 10.40 5.74 5.66
CA CYS A 92 9.23 6.30 6.32
C CYS A 92 9.33 6.36 7.85
N ALA A 93 10.18 5.53 8.46
CA ALA A 93 10.44 5.55 9.89
C ALA A 93 11.55 6.54 10.31
N ARG A 94 12.32 7.10 9.36
CA ARG A 94 13.43 8.01 9.68
C ARG A 94 12.90 9.35 10.20
N PRO A 95 13.42 9.87 11.34
CA PRO A 95 13.10 11.21 11.80
C PRO A 95 13.52 12.24 10.74
N GLN A 96 12.56 12.98 10.21
CA GLN A 96 12.84 13.98 9.19
C GLN A 96 13.26 15.30 9.84
N ALA A 97 14.45 15.78 9.49
CA ALA A 97 14.96 17.07 9.96
C ALA A 97 14.27 18.27 9.28
N ARG A 98 13.55 18.03 8.17
CA ARG A 98 12.81 19.03 7.38
C ARG A 98 11.50 18.39 6.90
N LEU A 99 10.47 19.21 6.71
CA LEU A 99 9.21 18.75 6.12
C LEU A 99 9.41 18.46 4.63
N ASP A 100 9.39 17.18 4.26
CA ASP A 100 9.35 16.75 2.86
C ASP A 100 7.91 16.34 2.50
N VAL A 101 7.24 17.18 1.73
CA VAL A 101 5.84 16.98 1.33
C VAL A 101 5.70 15.73 0.46
N SER A 102 6.65 15.47 -0.44
CA SER A 102 6.64 14.26 -1.28
C SER A 102 6.77 13.00 -0.45
N LEU A 103 7.66 13.00 0.53
CA LEU A 103 7.93 11.83 1.36
C LEU A 103 6.78 11.58 2.34
N VAL A 104 6.19 12.62 2.95
CA VAL A 104 5.01 12.47 3.80
C VAL A 104 3.85 11.83 3.02
N LEU A 105 3.60 12.32 1.80
CA LEU A 105 2.55 11.77 0.94
C LEU A 105 2.85 10.30 0.57
N GLN A 106 4.06 10.01 0.10
CA GLN A 106 4.46 8.65 -0.27
C GLN A 106 4.43 7.69 0.91
N CYS A 107 4.86 8.10 2.09
CA CYS A 107 4.85 7.27 3.29
C CYS A 107 3.46 6.95 3.81
N SER A 108 2.41 7.61 3.33
CA SER A 108 1.06 7.13 3.55
C SER A 108 0.87 5.73 2.95
N ALA A 109 1.48 5.43 1.80
CA ALA A 109 1.45 4.10 1.19
C ALA A 109 2.12 3.01 2.05
N SER A 110 2.91 3.36 3.07
CA SER A 110 3.46 2.37 4.03
C SER A 110 2.39 1.66 4.86
N ARG A 111 1.17 2.24 4.91
CA ARG A 111 -0.02 1.67 5.56
C ARG A 111 -0.78 0.69 4.68
N LEU A 112 -0.42 0.59 3.39
CA LEU A 112 -1.01 -0.39 2.50
C LEU A 112 -0.68 -1.81 2.98
N PRO A 113 -1.65 -2.74 2.90
CA PRO A 113 -1.36 -4.14 3.12
C PRO A 113 -0.24 -4.63 2.18
N PRO A 114 0.55 -5.63 2.60
CA PRO A 114 1.70 -6.13 1.83
C PRO A 114 1.27 -7.07 0.69
N TYR A 115 0.39 -6.61 -0.20
CA TYR A 115 -0.07 -7.37 -1.38
C TYR A 115 0.74 -7.04 -2.64
N THR A 116 0.68 -7.96 -3.61
CA THR A 116 1.12 -7.65 -4.97
C THR A 116 0.01 -6.91 -5.72
N TYR A 117 0.23 -5.60 -5.92
CA TYR A 117 -0.68 -4.75 -6.68
C TYR A 117 -0.31 -4.79 -8.17
N THR A 118 -1.22 -5.30 -9.00
CA THR A 118 -1.07 -5.24 -10.47
C THR A 118 -1.69 -3.95 -10.96
N LEU A 119 -0.88 -2.90 -11.09
CA LEU A 119 -1.32 -1.56 -11.49
C LEU A 119 -1.10 -1.26 -12.98
N ARG A 120 -0.32 -2.11 -13.66
CA ARG A 120 -0.03 -1.97 -15.08
C ARG A 120 -1.29 -2.21 -15.91
N ASP A 121 -1.59 -1.30 -16.83
CA ASP A 121 -2.60 -1.53 -17.85
C ASP A 121 -1.93 -1.93 -19.18
N PRO A 122 -2.25 -3.09 -19.78
CA PRO A 122 -1.61 -3.58 -20.99
C PRO A 122 -1.87 -2.71 -22.24
N ARG A 123 -2.91 -1.86 -22.22
CA ARG A 123 -3.23 -0.91 -23.30
C ARG A 123 -2.30 0.29 -23.32
N VAL A 124 -1.65 0.59 -22.19
CA VAL A 124 -0.71 1.70 -22.07
C VAL A 124 0.59 1.34 -22.77
N ARG A 125 0.89 2.04 -23.86
CA ARG A 125 2.05 1.83 -24.73
C ARG A 125 3.14 2.90 -24.59
N ALA A 126 2.84 4.02 -23.92
CA ALA A 126 3.81 5.07 -23.63
C ALA A 126 3.34 5.90 -22.42
N ALA A 127 4.27 6.47 -21.66
CA ALA A 127 3.94 7.33 -20.51
C ALA A 127 4.77 8.62 -20.47
N ILE A 128 4.11 9.71 -20.11
CA ILE A 128 4.73 11.01 -19.83
C ILE A 128 4.43 11.38 -18.39
N ALA A 129 5.47 11.61 -17.60
CA ALA A 129 5.38 11.91 -16.18
C ALA A 129 6.02 13.28 -15.90
N VAL A 130 5.20 14.26 -15.54
CA VAL A 130 5.61 15.65 -15.28
C VAL A 130 5.72 15.87 -13.78
N SER A 131 6.89 16.26 -13.28
CA SER A 131 7.18 16.42 -11.85
C SER A 131 6.67 15.25 -10.98
N PRO A 132 6.92 13.97 -11.36
CA PRO A 132 6.29 12.83 -10.71
C PRO A 132 6.78 12.61 -9.27
N LEU A 133 5.96 11.91 -8.49
CA LEU A 133 6.33 11.31 -7.20
C LEU A 133 6.72 9.84 -7.43
N THR A 134 7.91 9.41 -7.04
CA THR A 134 8.40 8.07 -7.40
C THR A 134 9.27 7.40 -6.36
N ASN A 135 10.04 8.16 -5.58
CA ASN A 135 10.96 7.61 -4.59
C ASN A 135 10.53 8.06 -3.18
N PRO A 136 10.27 7.15 -2.24
CA PRO A 136 10.57 5.71 -2.28
C PRO A 136 9.44 4.80 -2.73
N VAL A 137 8.30 5.34 -3.17
CA VAL A 137 7.09 4.55 -3.39
C VAL A 137 7.19 3.50 -4.50
N PHE A 138 8.04 3.70 -5.51
CA PHE A 138 8.40 2.65 -6.48
C PHE A 138 9.79 2.06 -6.22
N GLY A 139 10.75 2.91 -5.83
CA GLY A 139 12.15 2.53 -5.70
C GLY A 139 12.78 2.02 -7.01
N PRO A 140 14.05 1.58 -6.95
CA PRO A 140 14.76 1.05 -8.12
C PRO A 140 14.09 -0.21 -8.70
N GLU A 141 13.62 -1.12 -7.84
CA GLU A 141 12.99 -2.38 -8.24
C GLU A 141 11.67 -2.16 -8.98
N GLY A 142 10.87 -1.19 -8.54
CA GLY A 142 9.61 -0.84 -9.20
C GLY A 142 9.84 -0.13 -10.52
N MET A 143 10.69 0.91 -10.52
CA MET A 143 10.98 1.69 -11.73
C MET A 143 11.61 0.83 -12.84
N GLY A 144 12.49 -0.12 -12.50
CA GLY A 144 13.15 -1.01 -13.45
C GLY A 144 12.24 -2.02 -14.15
N GLN A 145 10.96 -2.13 -13.76
CA GLN A 145 9.97 -3.01 -14.38
C GLN A 145 9.24 -2.37 -15.56
N ILE A 146 9.32 -1.04 -15.75
CA ILE A 146 8.66 -0.38 -16.88
C ILE A 146 9.29 -0.84 -18.20
N ARG A 147 8.45 -1.29 -19.14
CA ARG A 147 8.86 -1.81 -20.47
C ARG A 147 8.37 -0.99 -21.67
N VAL A 148 7.66 0.09 -21.42
CA VAL A 148 7.16 1.00 -22.46
C VAL A 148 7.96 2.30 -22.47
N PRO A 149 8.05 3.04 -23.60
CA PRO A 149 8.71 4.34 -23.64
C PRO A 149 8.23 5.29 -22.54
N VAL A 150 9.17 5.99 -21.90
CA VAL A 150 8.90 6.94 -20.81
C VAL A 150 9.57 8.28 -21.06
N MET A 151 8.83 9.37 -20.81
CA MET A 151 9.40 10.70 -20.67
C MET A 151 9.13 11.25 -19.27
N ILE A 152 10.18 11.64 -18.55
CA ILE A 152 10.11 12.37 -17.29
C ILE A 152 10.42 13.84 -17.58
N MET A 153 9.54 14.75 -17.17
CA MET A 153 9.74 16.20 -17.29
C MET A 153 9.89 16.82 -15.91
N SER A 154 10.94 17.62 -15.70
CA SER A 154 11.35 18.12 -14.40
C SER A 154 11.56 19.62 -14.36
N GLY A 155 11.19 20.24 -13.23
CA GLY A 155 11.60 21.59 -12.90
C GLY A 155 12.75 21.60 -11.90
N SER A 156 13.83 22.32 -12.20
CA SER A 156 15.07 22.28 -11.39
C SER A 156 14.91 22.73 -9.94
N ASN A 157 13.92 23.57 -9.65
CA ASN A 157 13.62 24.15 -8.35
C ASN A 157 12.32 23.58 -7.76
N ASP A 158 11.93 22.38 -8.19
CA ASP A 158 10.77 21.68 -7.65
C ASP A 158 11.01 21.30 -6.19
N PHE A 159 10.43 22.07 -5.28
CA PHE A 159 10.53 21.85 -3.83
C PHE A 159 9.43 20.93 -3.28
N ILE A 160 8.41 20.60 -4.10
CA ILE A 160 7.35 19.68 -3.71
C ILE A 160 7.79 18.25 -3.95
N ALA A 161 8.29 17.98 -5.16
CA ALA A 161 8.87 16.71 -5.57
C ALA A 161 10.29 16.98 -6.09
N SER A 162 11.29 16.90 -5.21
CA SER A 162 12.69 17.21 -5.53
C SER A 162 13.13 16.67 -6.90
N ALA A 163 13.64 17.56 -7.76
CA ALA A 163 14.12 17.18 -9.10
C ALA A 163 15.12 16.02 -9.06
N VAL A 164 16.02 16.02 -8.07
CA VAL A 164 17.05 14.99 -7.94
C VAL A 164 16.44 13.67 -7.48
N GLU A 165 15.74 13.67 -6.34
CA GLU A 165 15.31 12.44 -5.67
C GLU A 165 14.07 11.81 -6.30
N GLN A 166 13.14 12.62 -6.81
CA GLN A 166 11.86 12.16 -7.36
C GLN A 166 11.86 12.03 -8.88
N GLN A 167 12.91 12.47 -9.59
CA GLN A 167 12.84 12.58 -11.05
C GLN A 167 14.14 12.13 -11.73
N ILE A 168 15.30 12.64 -11.30
CA ILE A 168 16.60 12.25 -11.88
C ILE A 168 17.05 10.87 -11.40
N HIS A 169 17.02 10.56 -10.09
CA HIS A 169 17.37 9.23 -9.60
C HIS A 169 16.48 8.13 -10.21
N PRO A 170 15.14 8.26 -10.23
CA PRO A 170 14.25 7.28 -10.88
C PRO A 170 14.48 7.13 -12.38
N PHE A 171 14.89 8.19 -13.08
CA PHE A 171 15.28 8.11 -14.48
C PHE A 171 16.49 7.17 -14.69
N LEU A 172 17.44 7.14 -13.74
CA LEU A 172 18.58 6.21 -13.78
C LEU A 172 18.17 4.75 -13.59
N TRP A 173 17.05 4.49 -12.93
CA TRP A 173 16.56 3.13 -12.64
C TRP A 173 15.70 2.53 -13.75
N LEU A 174 15.31 3.33 -14.74
CA LEU A 174 14.49 2.87 -15.86
C LEU A 174 15.23 1.85 -16.72
N ASN A 175 14.49 0.83 -17.15
CA ASN A 175 14.98 -0.21 -18.07
C ASN A 175 13.97 -0.41 -19.22
N THR A 176 13.78 0.66 -19.99
CA THR A 176 12.83 0.78 -21.09
C THR A 176 13.54 0.94 -22.44
N PRO A 177 12.94 0.50 -23.57
CA PRO A 177 13.50 0.72 -24.90
C PRO A 177 13.80 2.18 -25.26
N ALA A 178 13.07 3.14 -24.69
CA ALA A 178 13.29 4.56 -24.93
C ALA A 178 12.94 5.39 -23.70
N GLN A 179 13.87 6.24 -23.26
CA GLN A 179 13.70 7.10 -22.10
C GLN A 179 14.16 8.53 -22.40
N TYR A 180 13.46 9.50 -21.82
CA TYR A 180 13.75 10.91 -21.98
C TYR A 180 13.62 11.61 -20.62
N LEU A 181 14.62 12.41 -20.27
CA LEU A 181 14.58 13.33 -19.15
C LEU A 181 14.66 14.75 -19.70
N ALA A 182 13.56 15.48 -19.62
CA ALA A 182 13.49 16.90 -19.95
C ALA A 182 13.57 17.71 -18.65
N VAL A 183 14.49 18.68 -18.56
CA VAL A 183 14.68 19.51 -17.37
C VAL A 183 14.55 20.98 -17.76
N MET A 184 13.65 21.69 -17.06
CA MET A 184 13.41 23.11 -17.21
C MET A 184 14.12 23.89 -16.10
N VAL A 185 14.91 24.89 -16.46
CA VAL A 185 15.82 25.59 -15.56
C VAL A 185 15.72 27.12 -15.71
N PRO A 186 15.45 27.90 -14.65
CA PRO A 186 14.86 27.49 -13.38
C PRO A 186 13.35 27.28 -13.51
N SER A 187 12.83 26.17 -13.00
CA SER A 187 11.40 25.87 -13.02
C SER A 187 10.92 25.19 -11.73
N SER A 188 9.64 25.31 -11.38
CA SER A 188 9.05 24.83 -10.12
C SER A 188 7.93 23.81 -10.37
N HIS A 189 7.33 23.23 -9.33
CA HIS A 189 6.47 22.05 -9.43
C HIS A 189 5.31 22.14 -10.45
N THR A 190 4.71 23.32 -10.63
CA THR A 190 3.47 23.52 -11.41
C THR A 190 3.70 24.23 -12.75
N PHE A 191 4.90 24.12 -13.34
CA PHE A 191 5.23 24.73 -14.64
C PHE A 191 4.32 24.29 -15.81
N ALA A 192 3.57 23.20 -15.63
CA ALA A 192 2.66 22.64 -16.61
C ALA A 192 1.18 22.97 -16.33
N ASP A 193 0.85 23.60 -15.19
CA ASP A 193 -0.53 23.81 -14.75
C ASP A 193 -1.13 25.12 -15.28
N ASN A 194 -2.47 25.13 -15.44
CA ASN A 194 -3.21 26.21 -16.08
C ASN A 194 -4.29 26.83 -15.18
N THR A 195 -4.05 26.92 -13.87
CA THR A 195 -5.01 27.52 -12.93
C THR A 195 -4.69 29.00 -12.66
N PRO A 196 -5.58 29.95 -13.03
CA PRO A 196 -5.49 31.31 -12.51
C PRO A 196 -5.72 31.31 -11.00
N SER A 197 -4.81 31.90 -10.23
CA SER A 197 -4.93 32.02 -8.77
C SER A 197 -6.09 32.96 -8.40
N SER A 198 -7.29 32.42 -8.20
CA SER A 198 -8.42 33.19 -7.68
C SER A 198 -8.36 33.20 -6.14
N GLY A 199 -7.49 34.03 -5.56
CA GLY A 199 -7.49 34.30 -4.12
C GLY A 199 -6.27 35.11 -3.65
N ALA A 200 -6.50 36.30 -3.10
CA ALA A 200 -5.44 37.26 -2.73
C ALA A 200 -4.45 36.79 -1.64
N ALA A 201 -4.70 35.67 -0.95
CA ALA A 201 -3.77 35.05 0.00
C ALA A 201 -2.97 33.87 -0.59
N LEU A 202 -3.33 33.42 -1.81
CA LEU A 202 -2.70 32.29 -2.52
C LEU A 202 -1.62 32.74 -3.52
N ASP A 203 -1.46 34.04 -3.76
CA ASP A 203 -0.59 34.55 -4.84
C ASP A 203 0.90 34.27 -4.61
N THR A 204 1.43 34.35 -3.38
CA THR A 204 2.86 34.10 -3.14
C THR A 204 3.23 32.62 -3.22
N VAL A 205 2.39 31.73 -2.71
CA VAL A 205 2.58 30.27 -2.79
C VAL A 205 2.37 29.78 -4.22
N SER A 206 1.37 30.33 -4.92
CA SER A 206 1.14 30.01 -6.33
C SER A 206 2.28 30.50 -7.22
N LEU A 207 2.84 31.70 -6.99
CA LEU A 207 4.05 32.14 -7.71
C LEU A 207 5.27 31.26 -7.42
N LEU A 208 5.45 30.81 -6.18
CA LEU A 208 6.56 29.91 -5.80
C LEU A 208 6.45 28.55 -6.50
N LEU A 209 5.22 28.06 -6.67
CA LEU A 209 4.93 26.77 -7.31
C LEU A 209 4.98 26.83 -8.84
N SER A 210 4.57 27.94 -9.45
CA SER A 210 4.50 28.07 -10.92
C SER A 210 5.86 28.42 -11.55
N GLY A 211 6.76 29.04 -10.79
CA GLY A 211 8.07 29.45 -11.31
C GLY A 211 7.99 30.67 -12.25
N PRO A 212 9.09 31.02 -12.92
CA PRO A 212 9.25 32.32 -13.59
C PRO A 212 8.49 32.45 -14.92
N SER A 213 8.22 31.35 -15.63
CA SER A 213 7.54 31.39 -16.93
C SER A 213 6.65 30.16 -17.18
N PRO A 214 5.45 30.09 -16.56
CA PRO A 214 4.56 28.92 -16.70
C PRO A 214 4.05 28.72 -18.13
N ARG A 215 3.86 29.81 -18.90
CA ARG A 215 3.44 29.73 -20.31
C ARG A 215 4.47 28.99 -21.16
N LEU A 216 5.74 29.35 -21.00
CA LEU A 216 6.83 28.74 -21.74
C LEU A 216 7.04 27.28 -21.31
N GLY A 217 6.89 27.00 -20.01
CA GLY A 217 6.86 25.62 -19.50
C GLY A 217 5.77 24.78 -20.16
N GLN A 218 4.54 25.30 -20.28
CA GLN A 218 3.44 24.63 -20.98
C GLN A 218 3.74 24.39 -22.47
N GLU A 219 4.37 25.35 -23.14
CA GLU A 219 4.78 25.23 -24.54
C GLU A 219 5.77 24.07 -24.72
N TYR A 220 6.81 23.99 -23.88
CA TYR A 220 7.75 22.86 -23.90
C TYR A 220 7.08 21.51 -23.60
N VAL A 221 6.19 21.45 -22.60
CA VAL A 221 5.43 20.23 -22.31
C VAL A 221 4.65 19.79 -23.55
N ARG A 222 3.95 20.73 -24.21
CA ARG A 222 3.14 20.45 -25.40
C ARG A 222 3.99 19.97 -26.57
N GLU A 223 5.10 20.65 -26.86
CA GLU A 223 5.98 20.32 -27.98
C GLU A 223 6.65 18.95 -27.79
N LEU A 224 7.25 18.72 -26.63
CA LEU A 224 7.91 17.45 -26.33
C LEU A 224 6.90 16.29 -26.23
N SER A 225 5.71 16.53 -25.67
CA SER A 225 4.65 15.51 -25.63
C SER A 225 4.19 15.14 -27.03
N LEU A 226 4.01 16.13 -27.92
CA LEU A 226 3.64 15.86 -29.31
C LEU A 226 4.72 15.03 -30.01
N ALA A 227 5.98 15.46 -29.92
CA ALA A 227 7.10 14.73 -30.53
C ALA A 227 7.22 13.28 -30.01
N PHE A 228 7.09 13.11 -28.69
CA PHE A 228 7.15 11.81 -28.03
C PHE A 228 6.01 10.89 -28.46
N LEU A 229 4.77 11.36 -28.42
CA LEU A 229 3.61 10.55 -28.78
C LEU A 229 3.56 10.23 -30.27
N GLN A 230 3.94 11.17 -31.14
CA GLN A 230 4.04 10.86 -32.57
C GLN A 230 5.09 9.79 -32.84
N THR A 231 6.24 9.85 -32.16
CA THR A 231 7.31 8.85 -32.28
C THR A 231 6.87 7.48 -31.77
N HIS A 232 6.41 7.41 -30.52
CA HIS A 232 6.27 6.14 -29.78
C HIS A 232 4.87 5.55 -29.76
N LEU A 233 3.83 6.36 -29.99
CA LEU A 233 2.43 5.89 -30.04
C LEU A 233 1.94 5.74 -31.49
N ASN A 234 2.21 6.74 -32.33
CA ASN A 234 1.78 6.76 -33.73
C ASN A 234 2.82 6.20 -34.72
N ASN A 235 3.99 5.76 -34.24
CA ASN A 235 5.08 5.20 -35.04
C ASN A 235 5.55 6.12 -36.18
N GLN A 236 5.72 7.41 -35.90
CA GLN A 236 6.21 8.42 -36.85
C GLN A 236 7.69 8.77 -36.56
N PRO A 237 8.67 8.02 -37.11
CA PRO A 237 10.09 8.19 -36.76
C PRO A 237 10.66 9.56 -37.13
N ALA A 238 10.02 10.30 -38.04
CA ALA A 238 10.41 11.67 -38.38
C ALA A 238 10.39 12.62 -37.17
N TYR A 239 9.57 12.33 -36.15
CA TYR A 239 9.48 13.14 -34.93
C TYR A 239 10.64 12.90 -33.95
N GLU A 240 11.47 11.87 -34.15
CA GLU A 240 12.64 11.63 -33.30
C GLU A 240 13.65 12.77 -33.33
N ALA A 241 13.70 13.52 -34.45
CA ALA A 241 14.56 14.70 -34.61
C ALA A 241 14.25 15.79 -33.56
N PHE A 242 13.00 15.86 -33.10
CA PHE A 242 12.54 16.80 -32.07
C PHE A 242 12.74 16.28 -30.64
N LEU A 243 13.28 15.07 -30.48
CA LEU A 243 13.57 14.46 -29.19
C LEU A 243 15.08 14.36 -28.97
N THR A 244 15.81 15.43 -29.24
CA THR A 244 17.28 15.52 -29.10
C THR A 244 17.70 16.70 -28.23
N ALA A 245 18.88 16.59 -27.60
CA ALA A 245 19.44 17.68 -26.80
C ALA A 245 19.60 18.98 -27.63
N ALA A 246 20.04 18.83 -28.89
CA ALA A 246 20.21 19.96 -29.81
C ALA A 246 18.88 20.64 -30.16
N TYR A 247 17.80 19.87 -30.36
CA TYR A 247 16.49 20.48 -30.59
C TYR A 247 15.97 21.19 -29.35
N ALA A 248 16.07 20.56 -28.18
CA ALA A 248 15.69 21.17 -26.90
C ALA A 248 16.42 22.50 -26.66
N GLU A 249 17.71 22.56 -26.97
CA GLU A 249 18.50 23.80 -26.91
C GLU A 249 18.03 24.84 -27.95
N SER A 250 17.61 24.41 -29.14
CA SER A 250 17.16 25.32 -30.20
C SER A 250 15.80 26.00 -29.93
N ILE A 251 14.94 25.36 -29.14
CA ILE A 251 13.63 25.93 -28.71
C ILE A 251 13.71 26.59 -27.33
N SER A 252 14.88 26.57 -26.69
CA SER A 252 15.10 27.13 -25.36
C SER A 252 15.06 28.66 -25.40
N GLU A 253 14.17 29.27 -24.61
CA GLU A 253 13.98 30.71 -24.48
C GLU A 253 14.16 31.20 -23.04
N GLU A 254 14.79 32.36 -22.87
CA GLU A 254 14.89 33.02 -21.57
C GLU A 254 13.50 33.45 -21.05
N PRO A 255 13.20 33.31 -19.74
CA PRO A 255 14.12 32.95 -18.67
C PRO A 255 14.12 31.44 -18.34
N LEU A 256 13.63 30.57 -19.23
CA LEU A 256 13.43 29.14 -18.96
C LEU A 256 14.20 28.27 -19.94
N ASP A 257 15.37 27.81 -19.52
CA ASP A 257 16.17 26.89 -20.28
C ASP A 257 15.54 25.49 -20.33
N LEU A 258 15.57 24.87 -21.51
CA LEU A 258 15.17 23.48 -21.70
C LEU A 258 16.39 22.59 -22.00
N LYS A 259 16.58 21.55 -21.19
CA LYS A 259 17.59 20.50 -21.41
C LYS A 259 16.91 19.16 -21.61
N LEU A 260 17.43 18.34 -22.52
CA LEU A 260 16.91 17.00 -22.80
C LEU A 260 18.03 15.96 -22.83
N VAL A 261 17.84 14.87 -22.10
CA VAL A 261 18.79 13.75 -22.01
C VAL A 261 18.05 12.44 -22.31
N ARG A 262 18.67 11.56 -23.11
CA ARG A 262 18.11 10.23 -23.45
C ARG A 262 18.68 9.08 -22.62
N SER A 263 19.81 9.31 -21.97
CA SER A 263 20.49 8.34 -21.13
C SER A 263 21.39 9.08 -20.16
N LEU A 264 21.41 8.64 -18.91
CA LEU A 264 22.29 9.15 -17.88
C LEU A 264 22.78 7.93 -17.10
N SER A 265 24.09 7.82 -16.89
CA SER A 265 24.69 6.83 -16.00
C SER A 265 24.95 7.44 -14.63
N ALA A 266 25.08 6.61 -13.60
CA ALA A 266 25.44 7.06 -12.26
C ALA A 266 26.78 7.81 -12.28
N GLU A 267 27.77 7.29 -13.03
CA GLU A 267 29.08 7.91 -13.17
C GLU A 267 29.01 9.29 -13.84
N GLN A 268 28.20 9.43 -14.90
CA GLN A 268 27.99 10.72 -15.56
C GLN A 268 27.32 11.73 -14.62
N PHE A 269 26.39 11.29 -13.78
CA PHE A 269 25.75 12.18 -12.80
C PHE A 269 26.71 12.57 -11.66
N GLU A 270 27.48 11.63 -11.09
CA GLU A 270 28.50 11.94 -10.08
C GLU A 270 29.53 12.93 -10.60
N GLN A 271 29.96 12.76 -11.85
CA GLN A 271 30.86 13.69 -12.52
C GLN A 271 30.23 15.08 -12.69
N ALA A 272 28.95 15.14 -13.08
CA ALA A 272 28.22 16.41 -13.20
C ALA A 272 28.00 17.09 -11.84
N PHE A 273 27.84 16.31 -10.77
CA PHE A 273 27.69 16.80 -9.40
C PHE A 273 29.02 17.27 -8.79
N GLY A 274 30.16 16.77 -9.27
CA GLY A 274 31.49 17.09 -8.75
C GLY A 274 31.92 16.22 -7.56
N GLY A 275 31.30 15.05 -7.38
CA GLY A 275 31.53 14.12 -6.29
C GLY A 275 30.33 13.20 -6.03
N PRO A 276 30.38 12.32 -5.02
CA PRO A 276 29.20 11.54 -4.64
C PRO A 276 28.07 12.48 -4.18
N PRO A 277 26.83 12.28 -4.68
CA PRO A 277 25.71 13.14 -4.31
C PRO A 277 25.37 13.04 -2.81
N PRO A 278 24.75 14.07 -2.21
CA PRO A 278 24.35 14.08 -0.80
C PRO A 278 23.39 12.95 -0.46
N THR A 279 22.55 12.56 -1.43
CA THR A 279 21.64 11.43 -1.34
C THR A 279 22.12 10.34 -2.30
N PRO A 280 22.41 9.11 -1.84
CA PRO A 280 22.90 8.04 -2.70
C PRO A 280 21.85 7.59 -3.74
N PHE A 281 22.33 7.16 -4.91
CA PHE A 281 21.49 6.77 -6.06
C PHE A 281 20.61 5.55 -5.83
N VAL A 282 21.14 4.58 -5.10
CA VAL A 282 20.42 3.41 -4.63
C VAL A 282 20.57 3.46 -3.11
N PRO A 283 19.46 3.44 -2.35
CA PRO A 283 19.56 3.40 -0.89
C PRO A 283 20.46 2.23 -0.49
N GLU A 284 21.55 2.52 0.24
CA GLU A 284 22.43 1.44 0.70
C GLU A 284 21.64 0.51 1.63
N VAL A 285 21.46 -0.74 1.20
CA VAL A 285 21.00 -1.80 2.09
C VAL A 285 22.07 -1.95 3.17
N THR A 286 21.78 -1.50 4.38
CA THR A 286 22.61 -1.83 5.53
C THR A 286 22.40 -3.32 5.81
N THR A 287 23.18 -4.18 5.15
CA THR A 287 23.10 -5.65 5.26
C THR A 287 23.54 -6.18 6.62
N ARG A 288 23.84 -5.32 7.60
CA ARG A 288 23.93 -5.73 9.01
C ARG A 288 22.59 -5.54 9.68
N LEU A 289 21.75 -6.55 9.58
CA LEU A 289 20.68 -6.73 10.57
C LEU A 289 21.33 -6.92 11.96
N PRO A 290 20.72 -6.37 13.03
CA PRO A 290 21.26 -6.36 14.39
C PRO A 290 21.29 -7.73 15.11
N GLY A 291 21.47 -8.84 14.37
CA GLY A 291 21.27 -10.21 14.85
C GLY A 291 22.44 -10.86 15.61
N ASP A 292 23.63 -10.27 15.61
CA ASP A 292 24.86 -10.94 16.10
C ASP A 292 25.23 -10.62 17.57
N ARG A 293 24.27 -10.19 18.39
CA ARG A 293 24.53 -9.97 19.83
C ARG A 293 24.43 -11.28 20.61
N PRO A 294 25.48 -11.68 21.36
CA PRO A 294 25.39 -12.80 22.31
C PRO A 294 24.22 -12.59 23.28
N GLY A 295 23.36 -13.60 23.43
CA GLY A 295 22.16 -13.54 24.29
C GLY A 295 20.87 -13.05 23.60
N SER A 296 20.88 -12.76 22.30
CA SER A 296 19.65 -12.46 21.53
C SER A 296 18.78 -13.71 21.32
N VAL A 297 17.50 -13.48 21.04
CA VAL A 297 16.55 -14.54 20.66
C VAL A 297 17.03 -15.29 19.41
N GLN A 298 17.55 -14.57 18.42
CA GLN A 298 18.10 -15.15 17.20
C GLN A 298 19.34 -16.02 17.49
N ALA A 299 20.23 -15.60 18.38
CA ALA A 299 21.38 -16.40 18.79
C ALA A 299 20.94 -17.70 19.50
N ALA A 300 19.92 -17.63 20.37
CA ALA A 300 19.37 -18.82 21.03
C ALA A 300 18.72 -19.80 20.04
N ILE A 301 18.03 -19.30 19.00
CA ILE A 301 17.48 -20.13 17.91
C ILE A 301 18.63 -20.76 17.12
N ALA A 302 19.68 -19.99 16.80
CA ALA A 302 20.85 -20.51 16.10
C ALA A 302 21.54 -21.62 16.89
N GLU A 303 21.73 -21.45 18.20
CA GLU A 303 22.34 -22.44 19.08
C GLU A 303 21.49 -23.71 19.22
N SER A 304 20.20 -23.56 19.47
CA SER A 304 19.28 -24.69 19.68
C SER A 304 18.86 -25.40 18.40
N GLY A 305 18.90 -24.72 17.25
CA GLY A 305 18.34 -25.21 16.00
C GLY A 305 16.81 -25.29 15.99
N VAL A 306 16.12 -24.59 16.91
CA VAL A 306 14.66 -24.64 17.06
C VAL A 306 14.06 -23.25 17.20
N LEU A 307 13.10 -22.92 16.35
CA LEU A 307 12.18 -21.79 16.55
C LEU A 307 10.92 -22.32 17.24
N ARG A 308 10.70 -21.98 18.51
CA ARG A 308 9.43 -22.29 19.21
C ARG A 308 8.45 -21.16 18.95
N ALA A 309 7.31 -21.51 18.39
CA ALA A 309 6.29 -20.55 18.02
C ALA A 309 4.91 -21.04 18.46
N ALA A 310 3.97 -20.11 18.64
CA ALA A 310 2.59 -20.44 18.91
C ALA A 310 1.63 -19.84 17.88
N VAL A 311 0.51 -20.54 17.65
CA VAL A 311 -0.57 -20.13 16.76
C VAL A 311 -1.92 -20.45 17.41
N GLN A 312 -2.90 -19.56 17.24
CA GLN A 312 -4.27 -19.78 17.70
C GLN A 312 -5.04 -20.71 16.73
N PRO A 313 -5.41 -21.95 17.12
CA PRO A 313 -5.97 -22.95 16.20
C PRO A 313 -7.41 -22.69 15.75
N ASN A 314 -8.14 -21.80 16.42
CA ASN A 314 -9.57 -21.51 16.19
C ASN A 314 -9.77 -20.08 15.68
N SER A 315 -8.96 -19.67 14.70
CA SER A 315 -8.97 -18.33 14.14
C SER A 315 -8.73 -18.34 12.63
N PRO A 316 -9.65 -18.90 11.81
CA PRO A 316 -9.54 -18.83 10.36
C PRO A 316 -9.45 -17.37 9.86
N PRO A 317 -8.64 -17.10 8.82
CA PRO A 317 -7.71 -18.01 8.15
C PRO A 317 -6.32 -18.09 8.80
N PHE A 318 -6.08 -17.39 9.91
CA PHE A 318 -4.76 -17.26 10.56
C PHE A 318 -4.24 -18.56 11.15
N GLY A 319 -5.07 -19.25 11.92
CA GLY A 319 -4.73 -20.55 12.49
C GLY A 319 -5.95 -21.45 12.50
N ILE A 320 -5.77 -22.65 11.94
CA ILE A 320 -6.80 -23.66 11.75
C ILE A 320 -6.21 -25.05 12.01
N ILE A 321 -7.03 -25.96 12.53
CA ILE A 321 -6.69 -27.38 12.56
C ILE A 321 -7.16 -28.01 11.25
N ASN A 322 -6.23 -28.58 10.47
CA ASN A 322 -6.56 -29.23 9.20
C ASN A 322 -7.22 -30.61 9.44
N GLY A 323 -7.63 -31.28 8.35
CA GLY A 323 -8.24 -32.62 8.43
C GLY A 323 -7.33 -33.72 8.98
N ALA A 324 -6.01 -33.47 9.09
CA ALA A 324 -5.04 -34.38 9.72
C ALA A 324 -4.85 -34.11 11.23
N GLY A 325 -5.51 -33.09 11.79
CA GLY A 325 -5.35 -32.70 13.19
C GLY A 325 -4.14 -31.80 13.45
N GLU A 326 -3.52 -31.25 12.41
CA GLU A 326 -2.31 -30.43 12.51
C GLU A 326 -2.64 -28.94 12.39
N LEU A 327 -1.82 -28.10 13.06
CA LEU A 327 -1.87 -26.66 12.90
C LEU A 327 -1.50 -26.27 11.46
N SER A 328 -2.36 -25.47 10.85
CA SER A 328 -2.16 -24.84 9.55
C SER A 328 -2.78 -23.45 9.56
N GLY A 329 -2.74 -22.73 8.44
CA GLY A 329 -3.24 -21.36 8.35
C GLY A 329 -2.18 -20.36 7.92
N TYR A 330 -2.60 -19.12 7.68
CA TYR A 330 -1.73 -18.03 7.25
C TYR A 330 -0.56 -17.79 8.22
N CYS A 331 -0.80 -17.85 9.54
CA CYS A 331 0.27 -17.69 10.53
C CYS A 331 1.27 -18.84 10.52
N VAL A 332 0.83 -20.07 10.26
CA VAL A 332 1.74 -21.23 10.14
C VAL A 332 2.65 -21.07 8.91
N ASP A 333 2.09 -20.64 7.78
CA ASP A 333 2.87 -20.40 6.57
C ASP A 333 3.84 -19.22 6.72
N LEU A 334 3.46 -18.16 7.43
CA LEU A 334 4.38 -17.07 7.77
C LEU A 334 5.54 -17.57 8.65
N LEU A 335 5.25 -18.39 9.66
CA LEU A 335 6.28 -18.95 10.55
C LEU A 335 7.21 -19.92 9.82
N ASN A 336 6.70 -20.70 8.86
CA ASN A 336 7.53 -21.52 7.97
C ASN A 336 8.47 -20.65 7.14
N GLY A 337 7.97 -19.59 6.50
CA GLY A 337 8.80 -18.65 5.75
C GLY A 337 9.85 -17.94 6.60
N LEU A 338 9.51 -17.55 7.83
CA LEU A 338 10.47 -16.99 8.79
C LEU A 338 11.55 -18.01 9.14
N THR A 339 11.18 -19.26 9.35
CA THR A 339 12.11 -20.36 9.64
C THR A 339 13.09 -20.55 8.49
N GLU A 340 12.61 -20.56 7.24
CA GLU A 340 13.46 -20.64 6.04
C GLU A 340 14.45 -19.48 5.95
N GLN A 341 14.00 -18.25 6.23
CA GLN A 341 14.88 -17.07 6.26
C GLN A 341 15.97 -17.24 7.33
N LEU A 342 15.62 -17.69 8.54
CA LEU A 342 16.58 -17.91 9.61
C LEU A 342 17.60 -19.01 9.26
N GLN A 343 17.17 -20.09 8.60
CA GLN A 343 18.08 -21.15 8.14
C GLN A 343 19.11 -20.60 7.15
N ALA A 344 18.67 -19.80 6.20
CA ALA A 344 19.56 -19.15 5.23
C ALA A 344 20.56 -18.21 5.90
N GLN A 345 20.12 -17.46 6.92
CA GLN A 345 20.98 -16.53 7.67
C GLN A 345 22.01 -17.25 8.54
N VAL A 346 21.59 -18.30 9.25
CA VAL A 346 22.44 -19.00 10.22
C VAL A 346 23.31 -20.07 9.54
N GLY A 347 22.96 -20.50 8.33
CA GLY A 347 23.69 -21.53 7.58
C GLY A 347 23.56 -22.94 8.16
N ARG A 348 22.50 -23.20 8.95
CA ARG A 348 22.22 -24.52 9.55
C ARG A 348 20.70 -24.78 9.58
N PRO A 349 20.27 -26.06 9.66
CA PRO A 349 18.84 -26.39 9.77
C PRO A 349 18.22 -25.83 11.05
N ILE A 350 16.97 -25.35 10.94
CA ILE A 350 16.16 -24.87 12.06
C ILE A 350 14.80 -25.53 11.95
N ARG A 351 14.38 -26.22 13.00
CA ARG A 351 13.05 -26.82 13.09
C ARG A 351 12.06 -25.82 13.69
N LEU A 352 10.88 -25.71 13.09
CA LEU A 352 9.75 -25.02 13.69
C LEU A 352 9.05 -25.94 14.70
N ASP A 353 8.92 -25.48 15.95
CA ASP A 353 8.19 -26.15 17.03
C ASP A 353 6.91 -25.38 17.33
N LEU A 354 5.79 -25.81 16.74
CA LEU A 354 4.49 -25.14 16.86
C LEU A 354 3.72 -25.61 18.08
N ARG A 355 3.15 -24.67 18.83
CA ARG A 355 2.25 -24.91 19.96
C ARG A 355 0.92 -24.18 19.78
N PRO A 356 -0.20 -24.73 20.29
CA PRO A 356 -1.45 -24.00 20.30
C PRO A 356 -1.40 -22.86 21.32
N ALA A 357 -1.96 -21.70 20.95
CA ALA A 357 -2.27 -20.59 21.85
C ALA A 357 -3.77 -20.31 21.90
N ASP A 358 -4.21 -19.60 22.93
CA ASP A 358 -5.57 -19.07 23.06
C ASP A 358 -5.56 -17.61 23.52
N LEU A 359 -6.75 -17.02 23.68
CA LEU A 359 -6.89 -15.63 24.12
C LEU A 359 -6.30 -15.36 25.51
N ALA A 360 -6.25 -16.38 26.38
CA ALA A 360 -5.81 -16.25 27.76
C ALA A 360 -4.29 -16.42 27.91
N ASN A 361 -3.68 -17.36 27.18
CA ASN A 361 -2.29 -17.75 27.39
C ASN A 361 -1.27 -17.11 26.41
N ARG A 362 -1.73 -16.56 25.27
CA ARG A 362 -0.86 -16.06 24.19
C ARG A 362 0.22 -15.08 24.66
N TYR A 363 -0.10 -14.20 25.60
CA TYR A 363 0.85 -13.24 26.15
C TYR A 363 1.86 -13.92 27.07
N SER A 364 1.40 -14.79 27.98
CA SER A 364 2.28 -15.49 28.92
C SER A 364 3.26 -16.43 28.23
N LEU A 365 2.87 -17.07 27.11
CA LEU A 365 3.75 -17.94 26.33
C LEU A 365 5.01 -17.19 25.85
N VAL A 366 4.83 -15.93 25.43
CA VAL A 366 5.92 -15.06 24.96
C VAL A 366 6.67 -14.44 26.15
N GLN A 367 5.97 -13.94 27.17
CA GLN A 367 6.57 -13.30 28.35
C GLN A 367 7.48 -14.24 29.13
N THR A 368 7.10 -15.51 29.25
CA THR A 368 7.86 -16.53 29.98
C THR A 368 8.99 -17.14 29.16
N GLY A 369 9.07 -16.82 27.85
CA GLY A 369 10.03 -17.40 26.93
C GLY A 369 9.76 -18.86 26.58
N GLU A 370 8.54 -19.36 26.81
CA GLU A 370 8.11 -20.68 26.35
C GLU A 370 8.14 -20.76 24.81
N VAL A 371 7.70 -19.67 24.16
CA VAL A 371 7.85 -19.45 22.71
C VAL A 371 8.58 -18.14 22.44
N GLN A 372 9.27 -18.07 21.30
CA GLN A 372 9.96 -16.86 20.84
C GLN A 372 9.05 -15.93 20.02
N ILE A 373 7.92 -16.43 19.56
CA ILE A 373 6.97 -15.69 18.72
C ILE A 373 5.58 -16.33 18.82
N GLU A 374 4.54 -15.53 18.91
CA GLU A 374 3.16 -15.99 18.68
C GLU A 374 2.57 -15.21 17.50
N CYS A 375 1.94 -15.95 16.57
CA CYS A 375 1.23 -15.38 15.44
C CYS A 375 -0.24 -15.74 15.54
N GLY A 376 -1.08 -14.71 15.56
CA GLY A 376 -2.52 -14.84 15.62
C GLY A 376 -3.19 -13.49 15.36
N PRO A 377 -4.52 -13.43 15.50
CA PRO A 377 -5.30 -12.20 15.35
C PRO A 377 -5.13 -11.27 16.56
N ASN A 378 -3.92 -10.73 16.75
CA ASN A 378 -3.60 -9.88 17.88
C ASN A 378 -3.59 -8.42 17.46
N THR A 379 -4.66 -7.70 17.79
CA THR A 379 -4.73 -6.25 17.62
C THR A 379 -3.59 -5.55 18.37
N LEU A 380 -2.84 -4.71 17.66
CA LEU A 380 -1.80 -3.86 18.24
C LEU A 380 -2.40 -2.97 19.32
N ARG A 381 -1.73 -2.92 20.48
CA ARG A 381 -2.09 -2.03 21.57
C ARG A 381 -0.85 -1.65 22.40
N PRO A 382 -0.75 -0.41 22.89
CA PRO A 382 0.47 0.09 23.51
C PRO A 382 0.63 -0.31 24.99
N ASP A 383 -0.39 -0.89 25.62
CA ASP A 383 -0.53 -1.07 27.06
C ASP A 383 -0.19 -2.48 27.57
N LEU A 384 0.70 -3.21 26.89
CA LEU A 384 1.10 -4.56 27.31
C LEU A 384 2.51 -4.59 27.88
N GLU A 385 2.64 -5.07 29.12
CA GLU A 385 3.93 -5.30 29.76
C GLU A 385 4.58 -6.60 29.27
N GLY A 386 5.90 -6.61 29.10
CA GLY A 386 6.68 -7.81 28.81
C GLY A 386 6.61 -8.36 27.37
N VAL A 387 5.78 -7.78 26.51
CA VAL A 387 5.69 -8.14 25.08
C VAL A 387 5.81 -6.92 24.17
N LEU A 388 6.26 -7.15 22.94
CA LEU A 388 6.26 -6.21 21.83
C LEU A 388 5.43 -6.79 20.68
N PHE A 389 4.93 -5.92 19.81
CA PHE A 389 4.35 -6.32 18.53
C PHE A 389 5.37 -6.18 17.40
N SER A 390 5.30 -7.07 16.41
CA SER A 390 5.89 -6.82 15.09
C SER A 390 5.25 -5.62 14.40
N ALA A 391 5.78 -5.24 13.24
CA ALA A 391 5.04 -4.45 12.26
C ALA A 391 3.71 -5.16 11.91
N PRO A 392 2.65 -4.41 11.57
CA PRO A 392 1.37 -5.02 11.24
C PRO A 392 1.51 -5.92 10.01
N PHE A 393 1.01 -7.14 10.10
CA PHE A 393 1.03 -8.13 9.01
C PHE A 393 -0.36 -8.36 8.38
N PHE A 394 -1.40 -7.80 8.99
CA PHE A 394 -2.77 -7.80 8.49
C PHE A 394 -3.54 -6.59 9.06
N LEU A 395 -4.54 -6.10 8.32
CA LEU A 395 -5.43 -5.02 8.76
C LEU A 395 -6.88 -5.51 8.68
N THR A 396 -7.64 -5.28 9.74
CA THR A 396 -9.06 -5.66 9.86
C THR A 396 -9.79 -4.61 10.71
N GLY A 397 -11.06 -4.86 11.01
CA GLY A 397 -11.82 -4.10 11.99
C GLY A 397 -13.12 -4.81 12.39
N VAL A 398 -13.73 -4.32 13.47
CA VAL A 398 -14.96 -4.89 14.05
C VAL A 398 -16.15 -4.66 13.11
N GLN A 399 -16.86 -5.74 12.78
CA GLN A 399 -18.10 -5.73 12.03
C GLN A 399 -19.11 -6.70 12.66
N LEU A 400 -20.30 -6.72 12.08
CA LEU A 400 -21.40 -7.60 12.43
C LEU A 400 -21.63 -8.58 11.28
N LEU A 401 -21.63 -9.88 11.54
CA LEU A 401 -22.08 -10.90 10.60
C LEU A 401 -23.58 -11.12 10.82
N ALA A 402 -24.34 -11.06 9.73
CA ALA A 402 -25.78 -11.30 9.70
C ALA A 402 -26.13 -12.33 8.62
N GLU A 403 -27.26 -13.02 8.76
CA GLU A 403 -27.83 -13.73 7.62
C GLU A 403 -28.28 -12.74 6.54
N THR A 404 -27.96 -13.00 5.27
CA THR A 404 -28.22 -12.08 4.14
C THR A 404 -29.70 -11.67 4.06
N ASP A 405 -30.61 -12.63 4.24
CA ASP A 405 -32.06 -12.38 4.18
C ASP A 405 -32.56 -11.54 5.38
N ALA A 406 -31.87 -11.61 6.52
CA ALA A 406 -32.19 -10.85 7.72
C ALA A 406 -31.46 -9.50 7.78
N ALA A 407 -30.40 -9.31 7.01
CA ALA A 407 -29.50 -8.16 7.08
C ALA A 407 -30.23 -6.82 6.96
N SER A 408 -31.25 -6.73 6.10
CA SER A 408 -32.05 -5.51 5.87
C SER A 408 -32.84 -5.04 7.11
N GLN A 409 -33.02 -5.91 8.11
CA GLN A 409 -33.72 -5.59 9.37
C GLN A 409 -32.83 -4.82 10.35
N PHE A 410 -31.51 -4.85 10.15
CA PHE A 410 -30.54 -4.25 11.05
C PHE A 410 -29.93 -3.00 10.41
N ASN A 411 -30.08 -1.86 11.08
CA ASN A 411 -29.42 -0.62 10.69
C ASN A 411 -28.12 -0.44 11.52
N PRO A 412 -26.93 -0.74 10.98
CA PRO A 412 -25.67 -0.63 11.71
C PRO A 412 -25.28 0.82 12.06
N SER A 413 -25.88 1.80 11.37
CA SER A 413 -25.73 3.23 11.71
C SER A 413 -26.68 3.68 12.84
N GLY A 414 -27.68 2.85 13.17
CA GLY A 414 -28.64 3.06 14.25
C GLY A 414 -28.19 2.49 15.60
N THR A 415 -29.15 2.23 16.49
CA THR A 415 -28.88 1.78 17.87
C THR A 415 -28.85 0.26 18.05
N LEU A 416 -29.38 -0.50 17.07
CA LEU A 416 -29.62 -1.94 17.16
C LEU A 416 -30.36 -2.36 18.44
N ALA A 417 -31.31 -1.52 18.89
CA ALA A 417 -32.04 -1.75 20.14
C ALA A 417 -32.75 -3.11 20.14
N GLY A 418 -32.51 -3.90 21.18
CA GLY A 418 -33.13 -5.23 21.35
C GLY A 418 -32.51 -6.35 20.51
N ALA A 419 -31.63 -6.06 19.55
CA ALA A 419 -30.93 -7.09 18.78
C ALA A 419 -29.99 -7.90 19.69
N ARG A 420 -29.99 -9.22 19.54
CA ARG A 420 -29.09 -10.14 20.26
C ARG A 420 -27.78 -10.22 19.52
N ILE A 421 -26.74 -9.58 20.06
CA ILE A 421 -25.41 -9.55 19.45
C ILE A 421 -24.48 -10.48 20.22
N GLY A 422 -24.07 -11.59 19.61
CA GLY A 422 -23.01 -12.43 20.15
C GLY A 422 -21.65 -11.78 19.95
N VAL A 423 -20.79 -11.80 20.96
CA VAL A 423 -19.41 -11.31 20.85
C VAL A 423 -18.51 -12.09 21.81
N LEU A 424 -17.25 -12.34 21.42
CA LEU A 424 -16.30 -13.02 22.29
C LEU A 424 -15.92 -12.11 23.46
N ARG A 425 -15.99 -12.65 24.67
CA ARG A 425 -15.63 -11.92 25.89
C ARG A 425 -14.14 -11.62 25.95
N ASP A 426 -13.80 -10.52 26.62
CA ASP A 426 -12.42 -10.12 26.91
C ASP A 426 -11.64 -9.79 25.61
N THR A 427 -12.36 -9.31 24.59
CA THR A 427 -11.82 -8.86 23.30
C THR A 427 -12.03 -7.36 23.10
N VAL A 428 -11.24 -6.77 22.20
CA VAL A 428 -11.44 -5.38 21.74
C VAL A 428 -12.82 -5.25 21.08
N SER A 429 -13.25 -6.25 20.32
CA SER A 429 -14.57 -6.27 19.68
C SER A 429 -15.71 -6.16 20.70
N GLU A 430 -15.62 -6.79 21.88
CA GLU A 430 -16.62 -6.61 22.94
C GLU A 430 -16.69 -5.14 23.41
N GLN A 431 -15.54 -4.49 23.57
CA GLN A 431 -15.49 -3.09 24.01
C GLN A 431 -16.12 -2.17 22.97
N VAL A 432 -15.75 -2.32 21.69
CA VAL A 432 -16.29 -1.54 20.57
C VAL A 432 -17.81 -1.69 20.50
N ILE A 433 -18.32 -2.92 20.54
CA ILE A 433 -19.76 -3.19 20.40
C ILE A 433 -20.55 -2.66 21.60
N ARG A 434 -20.05 -2.81 22.83
CA ARG A 434 -20.71 -2.26 24.02
C ARG A 434 -20.78 -0.74 24.02
N GLN A 435 -19.74 -0.08 23.52
CA GLN A 435 -19.71 1.37 23.39
C GLN A 435 -20.61 1.85 22.26
N ARG A 436 -20.59 1.17 21.11
CA ARG A 436 -21.33 1.58 19.91
C ARG A 436 -22.83 1.29 19.99
N TYR A 437 -23.22 0.16 20.57
CA TYR A 437 -24.61 -0.32 20.61
C TYR A 437 -25.09 -0.62 22.04
N PRO A 438 -25.18 0.39 22.93
CA PRO A 438 -25.56 0.19 24.33
C PRO A 438 -27.01 -0.28 24.53
N ALA A 439 -27.86 -0.16 23.50
CA ALA A 439 -29.25 -0.61 23.52
C ALA A 439 -29.45 -2.06 23.02
N ALA A 440 -28.40 -2.70 22.51
CA ALA A 440 -28.43 -4.08 22.06
C ALA A 440 -28.27 -5.06 23.23
N GLN A 441 -28.77 -6.29 23.05
CA GLN A 441 -28.59 -7.38 24.01
C GLN A 441 -27.28 -8.11 23.72
N ILE A 442 -26.21 -7.75 24.44
CA ILE A 442 -24.88 -8.33 24.23
C ILE A 442 -24.74 -9.69 24.91
N ILE A 443 -24.52 -10.74 24.11
CA ILE A 443 -24.31 -12.12 24.54
C ILE A 443 -22.81 -12.41 24.50
N ALA A 444 -22.18 -12.39 25.68
CA ALA A 444 -20.74 -12.61 25.83
C ALA A 444 -20.38 -14.11 25.77
N LEU A 445 -19.76 -14.53 24.67
CA LEU A 445 -19.33 -15.90 24.40
C LEU A 445 -17.96 -16.17 25.05
N ARG A 446 -17.76 -17.38 25.58
CA ARG A 446 -16.56 -17.76 26.34
C ARG A 446 -16.03 -19.13 25.95
N GLY A 447 -14.75 -19.36 26.22
CA GLY A 447 -14.07 -20.63 25.99
C GLY A 447 -13.37 -20.71 24.63
N GLU A 448 -12.55 -21.75 24.46
CA GLU A 448 -11.71 -21.95 23.27
C GLU A 448 -12.52 -22.10 21.97
N SER A 449 -13.74 -22.64 22.07
CA SER A 449 -14.67 -22.79 20.94
C SER A 449 -15.66 -21.63 20.80
N ALA A 450 -15.49 -20.53 21.54
CA ALA A 450 -16.44 -19.41 21.56
C ALA A 450 -16.75 -18.85 20.16
N ARG A 451 -15.74 -18.84 19.27
CA ARG A 451 -15.88 -18.35 17.89
C ARG A 451 -16.82 -19.23 17.08
N THR A 452 -16.56 -20.53 17.03
CA THR A 452 -17.42 -21.51 16.36
C THR A 452 -18.81 -21.54 16.98
N VAL A 453 -18.93 -21.48 18.31
CA VAL A 453 -20.21 -21.41 19.01
C VAL A 453 -20.98 -20.13 18.62
N GLY A 454 -20.30 -18.99 18.47
CA GLY A 454 -20.89 -17.75 18.02
C GLY A 454 -21.48 -17.87 16.61
N PHE A 455 -20.71 -18.39 15.66
CA PHE A 455 -21.21 -18.63 14.31
C PHE A 455 -22.38 -19.63 14.28
N GLN A 456 -22.31 -20.73 15.03
CA GLN A 456 -23.42 -21.69 15.12
C GLN A 456 -24.67 -21.09 15.77
N SER A 457 -24.50 -20.20 16.75
CA SER A 457 -25.60 -19.48 17.40
C SER A 457 -26.28 -18.52 16.43
N LEU A 458 -25.52 -17.89 15.53
CA LEU A 458 -26.08 -17.06 14.45
C LEU A 458 -26.90 -17.93 13.51
N ARG A 459 -26.32 -19.03 13.01
CA ARG A 459 -26.98 -19.98 12.10
C ARG A 459 -28.25 -20.61 12.68
N SER A 460 -28.31 -20.81 13.99
CA SER A 460 -29.50 -21.37 14.64
C SER A 460 -30.55 -20.31 15.02
N GLY A 461 -30.29 -19.02 14.76
CA GLY A 461 -31.13 -17.91 15.23
C GLY A 461 -31.14 -17.70 16.75
N ALA A 462 -30.16 -18.25 17.47
CA ALA A 462 -30.00 -18.03 18.92
C ALA A 462 -29.43 -16.62 19.22
N ILE A 463 -28.71 -16.05 18.27
CA ILE A 463 -28.35 -14.63 18.20
C ILE A 463 -28.77 -14.07 16.84
N ASP A 464 -28.95 -12.76 16.77
CA ASP A 464 -29.35 -12.06 15.54
C ASP A 464 -28.14 -11.61 14.72
N LEU A 465 -27.06 -11.25 15.41
CA LEU A 465 -25.82 -10.75 14.82
C LEU A 465 -24.63 -11.35 15.56
N PHE A 466 -23.55 -11.68 14.85
CA PHE A 466 -22.28 -12.10 15.45
C PHE A 466 -21.21 -11.04 15.22
N ALA A 467 -20.70 -10.45 16.28
CA ALA A 467 -19.73 -9.37 16.23
C ALA A 467 -18.30 -9.85 16.44
N GLY A 468 -17.38 -9.26 15.67
CA GLY A 468 -15.97 -9.55 15.70
C GLY A 468 -15.27 -8.94 14.50
N ASP A 469 -13.98 -9.21 14.38
CA ASP A 469 -13.19 -8.69 13.27
C ASP A 469 -13.66 -9.34 11.96
N GLY A 470 -13.96 -8.53 10.94
CA GLY A 470 -14.63 -8.96 9.71
C GLY A 470 -13.96 -10.17 9.04
N VAL A 471 -12.63 -10.19 8.98
CA VAL A 471 -11.85 -11.30 8.43
C VAL A 471 -12.10 -12.62 9.17
N LEU A 472 -12.25 -12.58 10.50
CA LEU A 472 -12.49 -13.77 11.33
C LEU A 472 -13.93 -14.25 11.18
N LEU A 473 -14.88 -13.32 11.05
CA LEU A 473 -16.29 -13.64 10.78
C LEU A 473 -16.46 -14.33 9.43
N LEU A 474 -15.80 -13.81 8.38
CA LEU A 474 -15.74 -14.45 7.07
C LEU A 474 -15.05 -15.81 7.14
N GLY A 475 -13.94 -15.90 7.87
CA GLY A 475 -13.21 -17.15 8.07
C GLY A 475 -14.07 -18.29 8.65
N GLU A 476 -14.90 -17.99 9.65
CA GLU A 476 -15.85 -18.96 10.23
C GLU A 476 -16.91 -19.39 9.21
N ALA A 477 -17.47 -18.43 8.46
CA ALA A 477 -18.48 -18.73 7.45
C ALA A 477 -17.93 -19.63 6.33
N LEU A 478 -16.68 -19.40 5.91
CA LEU A 478 -15.99 -20.20 4.89
C LEU A 478 -15.66 -21.62 5.37
N GLN A 479 -15.14 -21.77 6.59
CA GLN A 479 -14.86 -23.08 7.17
C GLN A 479 -16.11 -23.96 7.26
N ALA A 480 -17.28 -23.37 7.46
CA ALA A 480 -18.55 -24.09 7.54
C ALA A 480 -19.05 -24.66 6.19
N GLY A 481 -18.30 -24.51 5.09
CA GLY A 481 -18.58 -25.13 3.79
C GLY A 481 -19.30 -24.22 2.78
N ASN A 482 -19.35 -22.91 3.03
CA ASN A 482 -19.98 -21.94 2.13
C ASN A 482 -18.91 -21.31 1.23
N ALA A 483 -18.83 -21.74 -0.04
CA ALA A 483 -17.91 -21.18 -1.02
C ALA A 483 -18.14 -19.66 -1.23
N LEU A 484 -17.08 -18.96 -1.67
CA LEU A 484 -16.89 -17.51 -1.79
C LEU A 484 -17.93 -16.80 -2.69
N SER A 485 -19.14 -16.72 -2.18
CA SER A 485 -19.96 -15.53 -2.02
C SER A 485 -20.91 -15.95 -0.92
N ALA A 486 -20.75 -15.44 0.31
CA ALA A 486 -21.88 -15.20 1.21
C ALA A 486 -23.13 -16.07 0.96
N ALA A 487 -23.05 -17.41 1.06
CA ALA A 487 -24.20 -18.26 0.78
C ALA A 487 -25.11 -18.19 2.01
N GLY A 488 -25.78 -17.04 2.16
CA GLY A 488 -26.62 -16.67 3.28
C GLY A 488 -26.02 -15.76 4.34
N TYR A 489 -24.80 -15.21 4.23
CA TYR A 489 -24.24 -14.30 5.26
C TYR A 489 -23.55 -13.05 4.72
N THR A 490 -23.76 -11.89 5.35
CA THR A 490 -23.12 -10.61 4.96
C THR A 490 -22.53 -9.88 6.17
N LEU A 491 -21.48 -9.10 5.94
CA LEU A 491 -20.92 -8.17 6.93
C LEU A 491 -21.69 -6.85 6.92
N LEU A 492 -21.89 -6.27 8.10
CA LEU A 492 -22.56 -4.99 8.33
C LEU A 492 -21.78 -4.15 9.37
N PRO A 493 -21.58 -2.84 9.14
CA PRO A 493 -21.67 -2.18 7.83
C PRO A 493 -20.60 -2.73 6.86
N PRO A 494 -20.62 -2.36 5.56
CA PRO A 494 -19.58 -2.78 4.62
C PRO A 494 -18.16 -2.37 5.06
N GLU A 495 -18.03 -1.15 5.59
CA GLU A 495 -16.81 -0.67 6.25
C GLU A 495 -16.80 -1.06 7.73
N PRO A 496 -15.62 -1.32 8.32
CA PRO A 496 -15.53 -1.69 9.72
C PRO A 496 -15.81 -0.53 10.69
N LEU A 497 -16.26 -0.89 11.89
CA LEU A 497 -16.56 0.02 13.00
C LEU A 497 -15.29 0.48 13.75
N SER A 498 -14.17 -0.20 13.54
CA SER A 498 -12.88 0.06 14.16
C SER A 498 -11.75 -0.30 13.20
N CYS A 499 -10.51 0.01 13.62
CA CYS A 499 -9.30 -0.26 12.86
C CYS A 499 -8.30 -1.02 13.70
N ASP A 500 -8.16 -2.29 13.37
CA ASP A 500 -7.51 -3.29 14.21
C ASP A 500 -6.34 -3.92 13.43
N PRO A 501 -5.17 -3.26 13.36
CA PRO A 501 -3.98 -3.85 12.78
C PRO A 501 -3.49 -5.02 13.63
N TYR A 502 -3.13 -6.13 12.98
CA TYR A 502 -2.61 -7.34 13.65
C TYR A 502 -1.09 -7.42 13.59
N GLY A 503 -0.48 -7.78 14.73
CA GLY A 503 0.95 -7.98 14.87
C GLY A 503 1.29 -9.31 15.55
N MET A 504 2.47 -9.84 15.26
CA MET A 504 3.01 -10.99 15.98
C MET A 504 3.48 -10.54 17.37
N LEU A 505 3.23 -11.36 18.39
CA LEU A 505 3.70 -11.10 19.76
C LEU A 505 5.14 -11.59 19.92
N LEU A 506 5.99 -10.73 20.45
CA LEU A 506 7.43 -10.93 20.59
C LEU A 506 7.90 -10.60 22.01
N PRO A 507 8.97 -11.22 22.53
CA PRO A 507 9.52 -10.88 23.84
C PRO A 507 10.00 -9.42 23.87
N ALA A 508 9.61 -8.65 24.91
CA ALA A 508 10.05 -7.26 25.02
C ALA A 508 11.53 -7.08 25.36
N THR A 509 12.20 -8.16 25.75
CA THR A 509 13.60 -8.17 26.15
C THR A 509 14.57 -8.03 24.98
N ASP A 510 14.12 -8.21 23.74
CA ASP A 510 14.98 -8.18 22.56
C ASP A 510 14.34 -7.44 21.37
N SER A 511 14.65 -6.16 21.23
CA SER A 511 14.21 -5.36 20.09
C SER A 511 14.84 -5.79 18.76
N SER A 512 16.02 -6.43 18.77
CA SER A 512 16.67 -6.91 17.55
C SER A 512 15.89 -8.06 16.92
N TRP A 513 15.23 -8.87 17.75
CA TRP A 513 14.32 -9.92 17.28
C TRP A 513 13.12 -9.35 16.53
N ARG A 514 12.55 -8.24 17.03
CA ARG A 514 11.50 -7.50 16.33
C ARG A 514 11.96 -7.01 14.96
N ASP A 515 13.18 -6.51 14.85
CA ASP A 515 13.74 -6.07 13.56
C ASP A 515 13.90 -7.23 12.57
N THR A 516 14.36 -8.40 13.04
CA THR A 516 14.45 -9.63 12.23
C THR A 516 13.08 -10.08 11.72
N VAL A 517 12.06 -10.09 12.60
CA VAL A 517 10.68 -10.44 12.23
C VAL A 517 10.10 -9.42 11.26
N ASN A 518 10.30 -8.12 11.49
CA ASN A 518 9.82 -7.07 10.59
C ASN A 518 10.47 -7.14 9.20
N THR A 519 11.76 -7.47 9.16
CA THR A 519 12.47 -7.70 7.91
C THR A 519 11.84 -8.85 7.13
N PHE A 520 11.52 -9.96 7.82
CA PHE A 520 10.80 -11.07 7.22
C PHE A 520 9.41 -10.65 6.71
N LEU A 521 8.62 -9.93 7.51
CA LEU A 521 7.27 -9.48 7.10
C LEU A 521 7.30 -8.58 5.86
N SER A 522 8.40 -7.86 5.62
CA SER A 522 8.60 -7.06 4.42
C SER A 522 9.17 -7.83 3.20
N SER A 523 9.53 -9.10 3.38
CA SER A 523 10.19 -9.93 2.36
C SER A 523 9.23 -10.40 1.26
N GLN A 524 9.79 -10.78 0.11
CA GLN A 524 9.02 -11.39 -0.97
C GLN A 524 8.32 -12.69 -0.53
N THR A 525 8.95 -13.49 0.34
CA THR A 525 8.38 -14.73 0.88
C THR A 525 7.11 -14.45 1.69
N ALA A 526 7.14 -13.49 2.61
CA ALA A 526 5.95 -13.13 3.39
C ALA A 526 4.81 -12.61 2.49
N ARG A 527 5.14 -11.83 1.46
CA ARG A 527 4.16 -11.36 0.45
C ARG A 527 3.54 -12.53 -0.32
N GLN A 528 4.33 -13.49 -0.79
CA GLN A 528 3.83 -14.68 -1.47
C GLN A 528 2.93 -15.53 -0.58
N VAL A 529 3.22 -15.60 0.73
CA VAL A 529 2.33 -16.26 1.69
C VAL A 529 1.00 -15.48 1.78
N SER A 530 1.04 -14.16 1.91
CA SER A 530 -0.15 -13.31 1.97
C SER A 530 -1.04 -13.46 0.72
N ASP A 531 -0.46 -13.37 -0.47
CA ASP A 531 -1.19 -13.47 -1.75
C ASP A 531 -1.87 -14.84 -1.94
N ARG A 532 -1.34 -15.92 -1.35
CA ARG A 532 -1.95 -17.26 -1.39
C ARG A 532 -3.18 -17.37 -0.48
N TRP A 533 -3.17 -16.71 0.66
CA TRP A 533 -4.24 -16.78 1.66
C TRP A 533 -5.35 -15.75 1.42
N PHE A 534 -5.01 -14.59 0.88
CA PHE A 534 -5.95 -13.49 0.63
C PHE A 534 -6.10 -13.26 -0.87
N THR A 535 -6.88 -14.16 -1.49
CA THR A 535 -7.15 -14.18 -2.93
C THR A 535 -7.93 -12.95 -3.40
N GLN A 536 -8.15 -12.84 -4.72
CA GLN A 536 -8.95 -11.77 -5.31
C GLN A 536 -10.33 -11.60 -4.68
N ASP A 537 -10.96 -12.68 -4.21
CA ASP A 537 -12.30 -12.64 -3.62
C ASP A 537 -12.35 -11.93 -2.26
N LEU A 538 -11.23 -11.88 -1.51
CA LEU A 538 -11.13 -11.16 -0.24
C LEU A 538 -10.60 -9.72 -0.41
N ARG A 539 -10.15 -9.34 -1.62
CA ARG A 539 -9.64 -7.99 -1.89
C ARG A 539 -10.67 -6.88 -1.61
N PRO A 540 -11.96 -6.99 -2.01
CA PRO A 540 -12.94 -5.94 -1.71
C PRO A 540 -13.06 -5.65 -0.20
N TYR A 541 -13.05 -6.70 0.63
CA TYR A 541 -13.06 -6.57 2.08
C TYR A 541 -11.82 -5.81 2.58
N LEU A 542 -10.63 -6.16 2.06
CA LEU A 542 -9.36 -5.55 2.46
C LEU A 542 -9.27 -4.08 2.05
N PHE A 543 -9.75 -3.72 0.85
CA PHE A 543 -9.79 -2.33 0.38
C PHE A 543 -10.76 -1.48 1.21
N LEU A 544 -11.99 -1.92 1.41
CA LEU A 544 -12.96 -1.20 2.25
C LEU A 544 -12.47 -0.99 3.69
N THR A 545 -11.80 -2.00 4.25
CA THR A 545 -11.17 -1.90 5.58
C THR A 545 -10.07 -0.84 5.57
N LEU A 546 -9.19 -0.87 4.57
CA LEU A 546 -8.10 0.09 4.44
C LEU A 546 -8.61 1.52 4.29
N ASP A 547 -9.60 1.75 3.42
CA ASP A 547 -10.16 3.08 3.15
C ASP A 547 -10.71 3.72 4.42
N ARG A 548 -11.46 2.93 5.18
CA ARG A 548 -12.00 3.33 6.48
C ARG A 548 -10.89 3.68 7.47
N CYS A 549 -9.88 2.82 7.59
CA CYS A 549 -8.82 2.95 8.58
C CYS A 549 -7.77 4.00 8.30
N VAL A 550 -7.77 4.50 7.09
CA VAL A 550 -6.91 5.57 6.65
C VAL A 550 -7.61 6.93 6.71
N ALA A 551 -8.95 6.94 6.76
CA ALA A 551 -9.74 8.16 6.89
C ALA A 551 -9.82 8.69 8.33
N GLU A 552 -9.59 7.84 9.34
CA GLU A 552 -9.40 8.22 10.76
C GLU A 552 -7.95 8.62 11.04
#